data_AF-A0A6L6A0U2-F1
#
_entry.id   AF-A0A6L6A0U2-F1
#
_cell.length_a   1.000
_cell.length_b   1.000
_cell.length_c   1.000
_cell.angle_alpha   90.00
_cell.angle_beta   90.00
_cell.angle_gamma   90.00
#
_symmetry.space_group_name_H-M   'P 1'
#
loop_
_entity.id
_entity.type
_entity.pdbx_description
1 polymer ?
#
loop_
_entity_poly.entity_id
_entity_poly.type
_entity_poly.pdbx_seq_one_letter_code
_entity_poly.pdbx_strand_id
1 'polypeptide(L)'
;MAEKELKDSKGRVLYYWSVVDKGINFNFEVYGEKGTALSGDSEIIFTMPHSEYHKVYEKYAIDPSVPMDVAIEQISNSGRGAELAKDLSGDIERVDQFHWISFDD
;
A
#
# COMPACT_ATOMS: atom_id res chain seq x y z
N MET A 1 8.98 7.14 -11.98
CA MET A 1 9.13 7.42 -10.53
C MET A 1 9.57 6.12 -9.89
N ALA A 2 10.50 6.14 -8.93
CA ALA A 2 10.97 4.89 -8.30
C ALA A 2 9.92 4.43 -7.28
N GLU A 3 9.50 3.17 -7.37
CA GLU A 3 8.61 2.56 -6.39
C GLU A 3 9.35 2.35 -5.07
N LYS A 4 8.66 2.63 -3.96
CA LYS A 4 9.14 2.46 -2.60
C LYS A 4 8.40 1.29 -1.94
N GLU A 5 8.96 0.73 -0.87
CA GLU A 5 8.43 -0.45 -0.21
C GLU A 5 7.79 -0.09 1.14
N LEU A 6 6.54 -0.51 1.36
CA LEU A 6 5.92 -0.54 2.68
C LEU A 6 6.19 -1.91 3.31
N LYS A 7 6.89 -1.95 4.43
CA LYS A 7 7.33 -3.19 5.08
C LYS A 7 6.69 -3.39 6.44
N ASP A 8 6.48 -4.65 6.82
CA ASP A 8 6.17 -5.00 8.20
C ASP A 8 7.41 -4.95 9.10
N SER A 9 7.21 -5.17 10.40
CA SER A 9 8.31 -5.22 11.39
C SER A 9 9.34 -6.33 11.17
N LYS A 10 9.05 -7.29 10.29
CA LYS A 10 9.98 -8.37 9.89
C LYS A 10 10.69 -8.06 8.57
N GLY A 11 10.47 -6.88 8.00
CA GLY A 11 11.04 -6.47 6.71
C GLY A 11 10.34 -7.08 5.49
N ARG A 12 9.21 -7.76 5.67
CA ARG A 12 8.43 -8.30 4.53
C ARG A 12 7.70 -7.17 3.85
N VAL A 13 7.81 -7.11 2.52
CA VAL A 13 7.08 -6.13 1.71
C VAL A 13 5.59 -6.45 1.74
N LEU A 14 4.78 -5.45 2.05
CA LEU A 14 3.33 -5.53 2.08
C LEU A 14 2.70 -4.87 0.86
N TYR A 15 3.29 -3.75 0.41
CA TYR A 15 2.92 -3.03 -0.80
C TYR A 15 4.16 -2.36 -1.39
N TYR A 16 4.21 -2.21 -2.70
CA TYR A 16 4.99 -1.15 -3.31
C TYR A 16 4.12 0.09 -3.48
N TRP A 17 4.73 1.27 -3.47
CA TRP A 17 3.99 2.52 -3.54
C TRP A 17 4.77 3.63 -4.23
N SER A 18 4.02 4.60 -4.78
CA SER A 18 4.56 5.79 -5.43
C SER A 18 3.65 6.99 -5.26
N VAL A 19 4.23 8.19 -5.33
CA VAL A 19 3.46 9.45 -5.30
C VAL A 19 2.88 9.69 -6.69
N VAL A 20 1.61 10.06 -6.77
CA VAL A 20 0.89 10.42 -7.99
C VAL A 20 0.07 11.69 -7.74
N ASP A 21 -0.40 12.37 -8.79
CA ASP A 21 -1.09 13.67 -8.68
C ASP A 21 -2.30 13.65 -7.73
N LYS A 22 -2.98 12.51 -7.63
CA LYS A 22 -4.18 12.29 -6.80
C LYS A 22 -3.89 11.83 -5.37
N GLY A 23 -2.65 11.43 -5.05
CA GLY A 23 -2.30 10.87 -3.74
C GLY A 23 -1.16 9.87 -3.78
N ILE A 24 -1.26 8.82 -2.96
CA ILE A 24 -0.28 7.72 -2.95
C ILE A 24 -0.89 6.51 -3.63
N ASN A 25 -0.26 6.05 -4.71
CA ASN A 25 -0.60 4.79 -5.34
C ASN A 25 0.08 3.63 -4.59
N PHE A 26 -0.67 2.56 -4.34
CA PHE A 26 -0.19 1.31 -3.76
C PHE A 26 -0.47 0.16 -4.73
N ASN A 27 0.47 -0.77 -4.83
CA ASN A 27 0.32 -2.03 -5.54
C ASN A 27 0.77 -3.21 -4.67
N PHE A 28 0.17 -4.37 -4.89
CA PHE A 28 0.61 -5.64 -4.30
C PHE A 28 0.25 -6.78 -5.24
N GLU A 29 1.22 -7.67 -5.45
CA GLU A 29 1.10 -8.87 -6.27
C GLU A 29 1.12 -10.13 -5.39
N VAL A 30 0.17 -11.03 -5.64
CA VAL A 30 0.16 -12.40 -5.11
C VAL A 30 0.38 -13.34 -6.29
N TYR A 31 1.47 -14.10 -6.24
CA TYR A 31 1.71 -15.14 -7.23
C TYR A 31 0.95 -16.41 -6.88
N GLY A 32 0.26 -16.95 -7.87
CA GLY A 32 -0.40 -18.24 -7.76
C GLY A 32 0.60 -19.38 -7.69
N GLU A 33 0.28 -20.44 -6.94
CA GLU A 33 1.12 -21.64 -6.95
C GLU A 33 0.79 -22.48 -8.20
N LYS A 34 1.75 -22.60 -9.12
CA LYS A 34 1.60 -23.37 -10.36
C LYS A 34 1.17 -24.81 -10.07
N GLY A 35 0.14 -25.28 -10.78
CA GLY A 35 -0.41 -26.62 -10.62
C GLY A 35 -1.43 -26.78 -9.49
N THR A 36 -1.79 -25.70 -8.79
CA THR A 36 -2.92 -25.66 -7.86
C THR A 36 -4.16 -25.03 -8.51
N ALA A 37 -5.32 -25.14 -7.88
CA ALA A 37 -6.53 -24.44 -8.31
C ALA A 37 -6.43 -22.90 -8.22
N LEU A 38 -5.35 -22.37 -7.63
CA LEU A 38 -5.04 -20.96 -7.48
C LEU A 38 -3.75 -20.61 -8.27
N SER A 39 -3.63 -21.10 -9.50
CA SER A 39 -2.46 -20.84 -10.36
C SER A 39 -2.45 -19.45 -10.99
N GLY A 40 -3.47 -18.62 -10.73
CA GLY A 40 -3.52 -17.25 -11.25
C GLY A 40 -2.75 -16.29 -10.35
N ASP A 41 -1.96 -15.42 -10.98
CA ASP A 41 -1.35 -14.27 -10.32
C ASP A 41 -2.41 -13.18 -10.16
N SER A 42 -2.40 -12.50 -9.02
CA SER A 42 -3.37 -11.47 -8.67
C SER A 42 -2.64 -10.20 -8.30
N GLU A 43 -2.93 -9.11 -8.99
CA GLU A 43 -2.42 -7.78 -8.69
C GLU A 43 -3.56 -6.85 -8.23
N ILE A 44 -3.35 -6.17 -7.10
CA ILE A 44 -4.26 -5.14 -6.61
C ILE A 44 -3.53 -3.81 -6.62
N ILE A 45 -4.11 -2.83 -7.33
CA ILE A 45 -3.62 -1.46 -7.40
C ILE A 45 -4.72 -0.53 -6.89
N PHE A 46 -4.37 0.44 -6.06
CA PHE A 46 -5.30 1.48 -5.61
C PHE A 46 -4.57 2.76 -5.25
N THR A 47 -5.32 3.83 -4.98
CA THR A 47 -4.76 5.11 -4.52
C THR A 47 -5.40 5.54 -3.21
N MET A 48 -4.58 5.89 -2.22
CA MET A 48 -5.00 6.69 -1.07
C MET A 48 -5.04 8.17 -1.50
N PRO A 49 -6.22 8.80 -1.61
CA PRO A 49 -6.32 10.17 -2.07
C PRO A 49 -5.81 11.17 -1.02
N HIS A 50 -5.45 12.39 -1.46
CA HIS A 50 -5.02 13.47 -0.56
C HIS A 50 -6.00 13.75 0.58
N SER A 51 -7.31 13.59 0.33
CA SER A 51 -8.35 13.79 1.34
C SER A 51 -8.19 12.89 2.56
N GLU A 52 -7.54 11.73 2.42
CA GLU A 52 -7.40 10.73 3.49
C GLU A 52 -6.13 10.91 4.33
N TYR A 53 -5.23 11.81 3.93
CA TYR A 53 -3.93 12.00 4.59
C TYR A 53 -4.07 12.36 6.07
N HIS A 54 -5.11 13.12 6.42
CA HIS A 54 -5.39 13.51 7.81
C HIS A 54 -5.55 12.29 8.74
N LYS A 55 -6.16 11.19 8.27
CA LYS A 55 -6.35 9.97 9.05
C LYS A 55 -5.01 9.33 9.41
N VAL A 56 -4.06 9.35 8.48
CA VAL A 56 -2.70 8.85 8.71
C VAL A 56 -1.97 9.75 9.71
N TYR A 57 -2.00 11.07 9.53
CA TYR A 57 -1.34 11.98 10.48
C TYR A 57 -1.89 11.82 11.90
N GLU A 58 -3.21 11.77 12.06
CA GLU A 58 -3.87 11.61 13.36
C GLU A 58 -3.52 10.27 14.02
N LYS A 59 -3.70 9.15 13.29
CA LYS A 59 -3.51 7.80 13.85
C LYS A 59 -2.06 7.47 14.18
N TYR A 60 -1.13 7.98 13.40
CA TYR A 60 0.31 7.71 13.58
C TYR A 60 1.03 8.80 14.38
N ALA A 61 0.30 9.83 14.84
CA ALA A 61 0.83 10.97 15.56
C ALA A 61 1.98 11.66 14.80
N ILE A 62 1.81 11.81 13.49
CA ILE A 62 2.77 12.46 12.59
C ILE A 62 2.34 13.90 12.37
N ASP A 63 3.30 14.83 12.38
CA ASP A 63 3.05 16.24 12.09
C ASP A 63 2.48 16.41 10.66
N PRO A 64 1.30 17.05 10.48
CA PRO A 64 0.67 17.23 9.17
C PRO A 64 1.49 18.04 8.14
N SER A 65 2.55 18.74 8.58
CA SER A 65 3.50 19.41 7.69
C SER A 65 4.51 18.46 7.04
N VAL A 66 4.63 17.23 7.54
CA VAL A 66 5.47 16.19 6.96
C VAL A 66 4.83 15.71 5.65
N PRO A 67 5.58 15.69 4.52
CA PRO A 67 5.08 15.10 3.28
C PRO A 67 4.62 13.65 3.47
N MET A 68 3.50 13.26 2.86
CA MET A 68 2.91 11.93 3.08
C MET A 68 3.84 10.78 2.66
N ASP A 69 4.67 10.97 1.64
CA ASP A 69 5.66 9.96 1.26
C ASP A 69 6.69 9.74 2.38
N VAL A 70 7.14 10.82 3.03
CA VAL A 70 8.00 10.74 4.21
C VAL A 70 7.25 10.11 5.40
N ALA A 71 5.96 10.43 5.58
CA ALA A 71 5.14 9.83 6.63
C ALA A 71 5.02 8.30 6.47
N ILE A 72 4.77 7.81 5.25
CA ILE A 72 4.70 6.37 4.95
C ILE A 72 6.05 5.69 5.21
N GLU A 73 7.16 6.33 4.83
CA GLU A 73 8.50 5.82 5.15
C GLU A 73 8.74 5.73 6.65
N GLN A 74 8.36 6.75 7.43
CA GLN A 74 8.49 6.73 8.89
C GLN A 74 7.67 5.59 9.51
N ILE A 75 6.43 5.39 9.03
CA ILE A 75 5.55 4.30 9.49
C ILE A 75 6.18 2.94 9.19
N SER A 76 6.64 2.74 7.95
CA SER A 76 7.34 1.53 7.50
C SER A 76 8.58 1.24 8.36
N ASN A 77 9.46 2.24 8.53
CA ASN A 77 10.71 2.12 9.28
C ASN A 77 10.49 1.93 10.80
N SER A 78 9.36 2.38 11.34
CA SER A 78 8.97 2.13 12.73
C SER A 78 8.45 0.70 12.98
N GLY A 79 8.32 -0.11 11.93
CA GLY A 79 7.75 -1.46 12.00
C GLY A 79 6.22 -1.49 12.04
N ARG A 80 5.55 -0.35 11.85
CA ARG A 80 4.08 -0.22 11.87
C ARG A 80 3.45 -0.37 10.48
N GLY A 81 4.19 -0.80 9.45
CA GLY A 81 3.63 -0.92 8.10
C GLY A 81 2.46 -1.91 7.98
N ALA A 82 2.41 -2.96 8.81
CA ALA A 82 1.27 -3.88 8.85
C ALA A 82 -0.01 -3.22 9.39
N GLU A 83 0.14 -2.25 10.29
CA GLU A 83 -0.98 -1.44 10.78
C GLU A 83 -1.52 -0.56 9.64
N LEU A 84 -0.62 0.10 8.90
CA LEU A 84 -1.01 0.93 7.76
C LEU A 84 -1.67 0.10 6.66
N ALA A 85 -1.13 -1.07 6.36
CA ALA A 85 -1.73 -2.01 5.42
C ALA A 85 -3.17 -2.40 5.80
N LYS A 86 -3.43 -2.61 7.10
CA LYS A 86 -4.78 -2.87 7.62
C LYS A 86 -5.68 -1.64 7.44
N ASP A 87 -5.19 -0.46 7.73
CA ASP A 87 -5.96 0.78 7.60
C ASP A 87 -6.33 1.07 6.16
N LEU A 88 -5.40 0.87 5.22
CA LEU A 88 -5.63 0.95 3.77
C LEU A 88 -6.70 -0.05 3.30
N SER A 89 -6.89 -1.16 4.00
CA SER A 89 -7.91 -2.16 3.65
C SER A 89 -9.31 -1.89 4.24
N GLY A 90 -9.46 -0.92 5.14
CA GLY A 90 -10.72 -0.72 5.88
C GLY A 90 -11.06 0.72 6.26
N ASP A 91 -10.16 1.43 6.94
CA ASP A 91 -10.43 2.75 7.54
C ASP A 91 -10.13 3.93 6.59
N ILE A 92 -9.22 3.71 5.64
CA ILE A 92 -8.78 4.68 4.64
C ILE A 92 -9.51 4.39 3.33
N GLU A 93 -10.12 5.43 2.76
CA GLU A 93 -10.77 5.36 1.45
C GLU A 93 -9.74 5.06 0.35
N ARG A 94 -10.13 4.18 -0.58
CA ARG A 94 -9.34 3.82 -1.76
C ARG A 94 -10.05 4.28 -3.02
N VAL A 95 -9.34 5.00 -3.87
CA VAL A 95 -9.83 5.42 -5.19
C VAL A 95 -9.02 4.77 -6.30
N ASP A 96 -9.59 4.73 -7.51
CA ASP A 96 -8.98 4.15 -8.71
C ASP A 96 -8.43 2.74 -8.46
N GLN A 97 -9.27 1.89 -7.86
CA GLN A 97 -8.92 0.53 -7.53
C GLN A 97 -9.05 -0.37 -8.76
N PHE A 98 -7.99 -1.10 -9.06
CA PHE A 98 -7.93 -2.11 -10.12
C PHE A 98 -7.52 -3.44 -9.50
N HIS A 99 -8.17 -4.51 -9.92
CA HIS A 99 -7.78 -5.87 -9.59
C HIS A 99 -7.61 -6.63 -10.90
N TRP A 100 -6.39 -7.11 -11.14
CA TRP A 100 -6.06 -7.95 -12.27
C TRP A 100 -5.78 -9.37 -11.80
N ILE A 101 -6.27 -10.33 -12.56
CA ILE A 101 -5.90 -11.74 -12.41
C ILE A 101 -5.36 -12.19 -13.75
N SER A 102 -4.12 -12.66 -13.78
CA SER A 102 -3.50 -13.29 -14.95
C SER A 102 -3.30 -14.78 -14.68
N PHE A 103 -3.48 -15.59 -15.72
CA PHE A 103 -3.18 -17.01 -15.67
C PHE A 103 -2.05 -17.27 -16.64
N ASP A 104 -1.04 -18.02 -16.19
CA ASP A 104 -0.05 -18.59 -17.08
C ASP A 104 -0.72 -19.75 -17.86
N ASP A 105 -0.89 -19.58 -19.17
CA ASP A 105 -1.32 -20.63 -20.11
C ASP A 105 -0.26 -21.76 -20.23
#